data_AF-A0A352JT57-F1
#
_entry.id   AF-A0A352JT57-F1
#
_cell.length_a   1.000
_cell.length_b   1.000
_cell.length_c   1.000
_cell.angle_alpha   90.00
_cell.angle_beta   90.00
_cell.angle_gamma   90.00
#
_symmetry.space_group_name_H-M   'P 1'
#
loop_
_entity.id
_entity.type
_entity.pdbx_description
1 polymer ?
#
loop_
_entity_poly.entity_id
_entity_poly.type
_entity_poly.pdbx_seq_one_letter_code
_entity_poly.pdbx_strand_id
1 'polypeptide(L)'
;MSPRTDADFNSAATWCAAPTGTIAGVAYNVAPPTVLPNVHVVTYDAGNVVVDDQISGALGTWTVNLPSGTYHEHLSKTGFQDTVINNIVVTSGNTSNVSANMQLQGGVGCHYVIGDANGSATFTGLDVTYSVRYFKGGPHPPYSCECTPGNTWYVSGDVNGSCTFSGLDVTYMVRYFKGGAGPIACPSCP
;
A
#
# COMPACT_ATOMS: atom_id res chain seq x y z
N MET A 1 -65.68 11.53 -32.94
CA MET A 1 -64.30 11.69 -33.44
C MET A 1 -63.43 12.11 -32.27
N SER A 2 -62.53 11.21 -31.84
CA SER A 2 -61.23 11.49 -31.17
C SER A 2 -61.22 12.13 -29.76
N PRO A 3 -60.12 11.97 -28.97
CA PRO A 3 -60.01 10.90 -27.98
C PRO A 3 -59.51 11.34 -26.58
N ARG A 4 -59.40 10.34 -25.70
CA ARG A 4 -58.65 10.24 -24.42
C ARG A 4 -57.19 10.73 -24.53
N THR A 5 -56.66 11.29 -23.44
CA THR A 5 -55.37 10.93 -22.78
C THR A 5 -55.32 11.69 -21.46
N ASP A 6 -55.58 11.03 -20.33
CA ASP A 6 -54.63 10.28 -19.50
C ASP A 6 -53.82 11.21 -18.60
N ALA A 7 -54.10 11.04 -17.30
CA ALA A 7 -53.44 11.72 -16.21
C ALA A 7 -51.93 11.57 -16.31
N ASP A 8 -51.23 12.69 -16.15
CA ASP A 8 -49.79 12.73 -15.98
C ASP A 8 -49.37 11.87 -14.78
N PHE A 9 -48.93 10.64 -15.07
CA PHE A 9 -48.11 9.83 -14.20
C PHE A 9 -46.74 10.49 -14.06
N ASN A 10 -46.68 11.59 -13.33
CA ASN A 10 -45.42 12.14 -12.82
C ASN A 10 -45.15 11.50 -11.45
N SER A 11 -45.11 10.17 -11.41
CA SER A 11 -44.47 9.47 -10.30
C SER A 11 -42.98 9.62 -10.51
N ALA A 12 -42.37 10.55 -9.76
CA ALA A 12 -40.94 10.53 -9.52
C ALA A 12 -40.58 9.09 -9.10
N ALA A 13 -39.95 8.34 -10.01
CA ALA A 13 -39.33 7.10 -9.68
C ALA A 13 -38.18 7.44 -8.73
N THR A 14 -38.49 7.47 -7.44
CA THR A 14 -37.50 7.36 -6.38
C THR A 14 -36.85 6.01 -6.62
N TRP A 15 -35.71 6.02 -7.31
CA TRP A 15 -34.87 4.85 -7.46
C TRP A 15 -34.56 4.37 -6.05
N CYS A 16 -35.23 3.31 -5.59
CA CYS A 16 -34.87 2.67 -4.34
C CYS A 16 -33.40 2.30 -4.47
N ALA A 17 -32.55 2.93 -3.65
CA ALA A 17 -31.17 2.48 -3.52
C ALA A 17 -31.23 0.97 -3.26
N ALA A 18 -30.55 0.19 -4.10
CA ALA A 18 -30.56 -1.26 -3.96
C ALA A 18 -30.11 -1.59 -2.53
N PRO A 19 -30.80 -2.52 -1.83
CA PRO A 19 -30.42 -2.87 -0.47
C PRO A 19 -28.96 -3.32 -0.43
N THR A 20 -28.16 -2.64 0.40
CA THR A 20 -26.72 -2.88 0.51
C THR A 20 -26.40 -3.86 1.63
N GLY A 21 -25.38 -4.68 1.42
CA GLY A 21 -24.63 -5.32 2.50
C GLY A 21 -23.29 -4.62 2.71
N THR A 22 -22.48 -5.13 3.63
CA THR A 22 -21.18 -4.57 3.99
C THR A 22 -20.09 -5.62 3.80
N ILE A 23 -18.96 -5.27 3.19
CA ILE A 23 -17.70 -6.00 3.37
C ILE A 23 -16.94 -5.29 4.47
N ALA A 24 -16.44 -6.04 5.46
CA ALA A 24 -15.57 -5.51 6.50
C ALA A 24 -14.36 -6.44 6.63
N GLY A 25 -13.16 -5.87 6.71
CA GLY A 25 -11.99 -6.71 6.85
C GLY A 25 -10.83 -6.12 7.60
N VAL A 26 -9.84 -6.98 7.87
CA VAL A 26 -8.58 -6.64 8.56
C VAL A 26 -7.39 -7.26 7.82
N ALA A 27 -6.35 -6.45 7.62
CA ALA A 27 -5.11 -6.88 7.00
C ALA A 27 -4.06 -7.19 8.07
N TYR A 28 -3.36 -8.31 7.89
CA TYR A 28 -2.33 -8.79 8.80
C TYR A 28 -1.04 -9.10 8.04
N ASN A 29 0.09 -8.90 8.70
CA ASN A 29 1.35 -9.52 8.30
C ASN A 29 1.34 -11.00 8.71
N VAL A 30 1.83 -11.90 7.86
CA VAL A 30 1.88 -13.35 8.18
C VAL A 30 2.89 -13.67 9.29
N ALA A 31 4.01 -12.93 9.36
CA ALA A 31 5.08 -13.25 10.31
C ALA A 31 5.88 -12.00 10.77
N PRO A 32 5.75 -11.57 12.04
CA PRO A 32 4.76 -12.01 13.03
C PRO A 32 3.35 -11.46 12.73
N PRO A 33 2.27 -12.15 13.17
CA PRO A 33 0.89 -11.68 13.05
C PRO A 33 0.71 -10.32 13.71
N THR A 34 0.61 -9.29 12.88
CA THR A 34 0.47 -7.89 13.29
C THR A 34 -0.48 -7.21 12.33
N VAL A 35 -1.33 -6.32 12.83
CA VAL A 35 -2.23 -5.53 11.98
C VAL A 35 -1.43 -4.64 11.05
N LEU A 36 -1.84 -4.57 9.79
CA LEU A 36 -1.18 -3.76 8.76
C LEU A 36 -1.99 -2.52 8.42
N PRO A 37 -1.61 -1.34 8.93
CA PRO A 37 -2.23 -0.08 8.52
C PRO A 37 -1.81 0.31 7.10
N ASN A 38 -2.55 1.23 6.48
CA ASN A 38 -2.21 1.81 5.18
C ASN A 38 -2.01 0.75 4.09
N VAL A 39 -2.94 -0.19 3.99
CA VAL A 39 -3.05 -1.14 2.87
C VAL A 39 -4.01 -0.55 1.86
N HIS A 40 -3.62 -0.51 0.59
CA HIS A 40 -4.50 -0.07 -0.48
C HIS A 40 -5.41 -1.22 -0.89
N VAL A 41 -6.72 -1.02 -0.79
CA VAL A 41 -7.77 -2.01 -1.03
C VAL A 41 -8.64 -1.52 -2.17
N VAL A 42 -8.65 -2.26 -3.28
CA VAL A 42 -9.50 -1.98 -4.44
C VAL A 42 -10.52 -3.10 -4.55
N THR A 43 -11.81 -2.74 -4.51
CA THR A 43 -12.92 -3.69 -4.62
C THR A 43 -13.46 -3.69 -6.05
N TYR A 44 -13.61 -4.89 -6.59
CA TYR A 44 -14.12 -5.14 -7.93
C TYR A 44 -15.40 -5.96 -7.86
N ASP A 45 -16.36 -5.65 -8.75
CA ASP A 45 -17.51 -6.51 -8.97
C ASP A 45 -17.16 -7.77 -9.78
N ALA A 46 -18.16 -8.62 -10.04
CA ALA A 46 -18.00 -9.83 -10.85
C ALA A 46 -17.62 -9.55 -12.32
N GLY A 47 -17.81 -8.32 -12.81
CA GLY A 47 -17.42 -7.86 -14.13
C GLY A 47 -15.99 -7.29 -14.21
N ASN A 48 -15.23 -7.34 -13.10
CA ASN A 48 -13.93 -6.68 -12.95
C ASN A 48 -14.00 -5.16 -13.07
N VAL A 49 -15.15 -4.55 -12.73
CA VAL A 49 -15.28 -3.10 -12.62
C VAL A 49 -14.95 -2.68 -11.19
N VAL A 50 -14.08 -1.68 -11.04
CA VAL A 50 -13.79 -1.08 -9.74
C VAL A 50 -15.05 -0.40 -9.21
N VAL A 51 -15.49 -0.81 -8.02
CA VAL A 51 -16.65 -0.25 -7.33
C VAL A 51 -16.28 0.51 -6.06
N ASP A 52 -15.07 0.29 -5.53
CA ASP A 52 -14.51 1.01 -4.40
C ASP A 52 -12.97 0.98 -4.44
N ASP A 53 -12.33 2.02 -3.93
CA ASP A 53 -10.87 2.17 -3.83
C ASP A 53 -10.57 2.97 -2.56
N GLN A 54 -9.88 2.35 -1.60
CA GLN A 54 -9.63 2.93 -0.29
C GLN A 54 -8.29 2.51 0.33
N ILE A 55 -7.91 3.20 1.39
CA ILE A 55 -6.74 2.87 2.23
C ILE A 55 -7.23 2.40 3.60
N SER A 56 -6.72 1.26 4.07
CA SER A 56 -7.06 0.72 5.39
C SER A 56 -6.60 1.63 6.53
N GLY A 57 -7.39 1.66 7.61
CA GLY A 57 -7.13 2.50 8.78
C GLY A 57 -5.93 2.05 9.62
N ALA A 58 -5.67 2.76 10.72
CA ALA A 58 -4.54 2.50 11.62
C ALA A 58 -4.54 1.09 12.26
N LEU A 59 -5.70 0.42 12.29
CA LEU A 59 -5.86 -0.95 12.77
C LEU A 59 -5.88 -1.98 11.64
N GLY A 60 -5.50 -1.59 10.42
CA GLY A 60 -5.57 -2.43 9.21
C GLY A 60 -6.98 -2.76 8.75
N THR A 61 -7.98 -2.07 9.30
CA THR A 61 -9.41 -2.28 9.02
C THR A 61 -9.87 -1.50 7.79
N TRP A 62 -10.75 -2.10 6.98
CA TRP A 62 -11.51 -1.40 5.93
C TRP A 62 -12.98 -1.83 5.95
N THR A 63 -13.85 -0.99 5.39
CA THR A 63 -15.28 -1.30 5.23
C THR A 63 -15.80 -0.70 3.94
N VAL A 64 -16.66 -1.41 3.22
CA VAL A 64 -17.35 -0.91 2.02
C VAL A 64 -18.81 -1.39 2.01
N ASN A 65 -19.73 -0.51 1.63
CA ASN A 65 -21.15 -0.85 1.48
C ASN A 65 -21.48 -1.03 0.00
N LEU A 66 -21.99 -2.21 -0.36
CA LEU A 66 -22.21 -2.60 -1.76
C LEU A 66 -23.57 -3.28 -1.92
N PRO A 67 -24.20 -3.19 -3.10
CA PRO A 67 -25.36 -4.01 -3.43
C PRO A 67 -25.06 -5.51 -3.26
N SER A 68 -26.12 -6.30 -3.09
CA SER A 68 -25.97 -7.76 -3.03
C SER A 68 -25.33 -8.29 -4.31
N GLY A 69 -24.31 -9.14 -4.18
CA GLY A 69 -23.51 -9.58 -5.32
C GLY A 69 -22.28 -10.38 -4.91
N THR A 70 -21.43 -10.69 -5.88
CA THR A 70 -20.12 -11.34 -5.66
C THR A 70 -19.03 -10.37 -6.09
N TYR A 71 -18.03 -10.22 -5.22
CA TYR A 71 -16.94 -9.27 -5.37
C TYR A 71 -15.59 -9.96 -5.16
N HIS A 72 -14.53 -9.25 -5.51
CA HIS A 72 -13.17 -9.58 -5.12
C HIS A 72 -12.42 -8.31 -4.76
N GLU A 73 -11.44 -8.44 -3.88
CA GLU A 73 -10.64 -7.32 -3.40
C GLU A 73 -9.16 -7.56 -3.71
N HIS A 74 -8.50 -6.55 -4.26
CA HIS A 74 -7.06 -6.53 -4.46
C HIS A 74 -6.45 -5.65 -3.39
N LEU A 75 -5.54 -6.24 -2.61
CA LEU A 75 -4.83 -5.58 -1.54
C LEU A 75 -3.37 -5.42 -1.93
N SER A 76 -2.87 -4.19 -1.90
CA SER A 76 -1.49 -3.85 -2.24
C SER A 76 -0.87 -2.98 -1.14
N LYS A 77 0.41 -3.21 -0.86
CA LYS A 77 1.18 -2.43 0.11
C LYS A 77 2.67 -2.55 -0.22
N THR A 78 3.38 -1.43 -0.26
CA THR A 78 4.83 -1.41 -0.46
C THR A 78 5.55 -2.34 0.51
N GLY A 79 6.39 -3.24 -0.01
CA GLY A 79 7.12 -4.25 0.77
C GLY A 79 6.37 -5.56 0.99
N PHE A 80 5.13 -5.67 0.51
CA PHE A 80 4.31 -6.87 0.61
C PHE A 80 3.94 -7.40 -0.78
N GLN A 81 3.67 -8.70 -0.86
CA GLN A 81 3.08 -9.30 -2.04
C GLN A 81 1.61 -8.89 -2.14
N ASP A 82 1.19 -8.46 -3.33
CA ASP A 82 -0.21 -8.18 -3.61
C ASP A 82 -1.04 -9.42 -3.31
N THR A 83 -2.16 -9.22 -2.62
CA THR A 83 -3.03 -10.28 -2.15
C THR A 83 -4.42 -10.07 -2.71
N VAL A 84 -5.06 -11.14 -3.19
CA VAL A 84 -6.43 -11.07 -3.72
C VAL A 84 -7.34 -11.92 -2.85
N ILE A 85 -8.45 -11.33 -2.41
CA ILE A 85 -9.57 -12.05 -1.78
C ILE A 85 -10.64 -12.24 -2.83
N ASN A 86 -10.88 -13.49 -3.21
CA ASN A 86 -11.86 -13.84 -4.24
C ASN A 86 -13.20 -14.28 -3.64
N ASN A 87 -14.26 -14.20 -4.45
CA ASN A 87 -15.58 -14.78 -4.16
C ASN A 87 -16.23 -14.25 -2.87
N ILE A 88 -16.11 -12.95 -2.61
CA ILE A 88 -16.76 -12.29 -1.48
C ILE A 88 -18.24 -12.11 -1.81
N VAL A 89 -19.11 -12.89 -1.16
CA VAL A 89 -20.56 -12.78 -1.33
C VAL A 89 -21.09 -11.71 -0.39
N VAL A 90 -21.73 -10.67 -0.93
CA VAL A 90 -22.43 -9.63 -0.17
C VAL A 90 -23.92 -9.88 -0.24
N THR A 91 -24.58 -9.89 0.91
CA THR A 91 -26.04 -10.01 1.02
C THR A 91 -26.59 -8.79 1.75
N SER A 92 -27.70 -8.24 1.28
CA SER A 92 -28.39 -7.10 1.88
C SER A 92 -28.55 -7.24 3.39
N GLY A 93 -28.18 -6.20 4.13
CA GLY A 93 -28.32 -6.13 5.59
C GLY A 93 -27.34 -6.99 6.39
N ASN A 94 -26.45 -7.73 5.73
CA ASN A 94 -25.43 -8.56 6.37
C ASN A 94 -24.02 -8.00 6.14
N THR A 95 -23.11 -8.35 7.05
CA THR A 95 -21.68 -8.06 6.94
C THR A 95 -20.90 -9.32 6.56
N SER A 96 -20.18 -9.25 5.45
CA SER A 96 -19.21 -10.25 5.02
C SER A 96 -17.85 -9.90 5.61
N ASN A 97 -17.45 -10.64 6.64
CA ASN A 97 -16.16 -10.43 7.29
C ASN A 97 -15.05 -11.17 6.54
N VAL A 98 -14.02 -10.44 6.11
CA VAL A 98 -12.87 -10.97 5.37
C VAL A 98 -11.57 -10.59 6.07
N SER A 99 -10.55 -11.42 5.98
CA SER A 99 -9.22 -11.09 6.51
C SER A 99 -8.16 -11.41 5.47
N ALA A 100 -7.20 -10.51 5.32
CA ALA A 100 -6.07 -10.69 4.42
C ALA A 100 -4.79 -10.93 5.21
N ASN A 101 -4.11 -12.04 4.92
CA ASN A 101 -2.76 -12.30 5.40
C ASN A 101 -1.79 -11.90 4.29
N MET A 102 -1.23 -10.70 4.39
CA MET A 102 -0.25 -10.21 3.43
C MET A 102 1.13 -10.72 3.82
N GLN A 103 1.78 -11.38 2.89
CA GLN A 103 3.16 -11.82 3.06
C GLN A 103 4.08 -10.66 2.72
N LEU A 104 5.08 -10.43 3.57
CA LEU A 104 6.24 -9.65 3.13
C LEU A 104 6.73 -10.23 1.81
N GLN A 105 7.19 -9.37 0.92
CA GLN A 105 7.85 -9.79 -0.30
C GLN A 105 9.24 -10.38 0.02
N GLY A 106 9.26 -11.45 0.81
CA GLY A 106 10.45 -12.19 1.21
C GLY A 106 10.74 -13.26 0.17
N GLY A 107 11.69 -12.99 -0.72
CA GLY A 107 12.10 -13.94 -1.76
C GLY A 107 12.76 -13.32 -3.00
N VAL A 108 12.81 -11.99 -3.09
CA VAL A 108 13.68 -11.27 -4.03
C VAL A 108 14.32 -10.18 -3.19
N GLY A 109 15.66 -10.10 -3.15
CA GLY A 109 16.35 -9.04 -2.44
C GLY A 109 15.72 -7.69 -2.76
N CYS A 110 15.70 -6.76 -1.80
CA CYS A 110 15.26 -5.41 -2.10
C CYS A 110 16.08 -4.94 -3.31
N HIS A 111 15.44 -4.68 -4.44
CA HIS A 111 16.15 -4.26 -5.64
C HIS A 111 16.34 -2.75 -5.59
N TYR A 112 17.49 -2.32 -5.06
CA TYR A 112 17.86 -0.92 -4.95
C TYR A 112 19.29 -0.71 -5.45
N VAL A 113 19.56 0.53 -5.85
CA VAL A 113 20.93 1.00 -6.05
C VAL A 113 21.43 1.49 -4.69
N ILE A 114 22.51 0.89 -4.19
CA ILE A 114 23.11 1.26 -2.91
C ILE A 114 23.54 2.73 -2.98
N GLY A 115 23.02 3.57 -2.08
CA GLY A 115 23.28 5.02 -2.02
C GLY A 115 22.29 5.89 -2.79
N ASP A 116 21.36 5.33 -3.57
CA ASP A 116 20.33 6.08 -4.31
C ASP A 116 19.15 6.49 -3.41
N ALA A 117 19.42 7.41 -2.48
CA ALA A 117 18.44 7.88 -1.52
C ALA A 117 17.31 8.70 -2.16
N ASN A 118 17.53 9.28 -3.35
CA ASN A 118 16.53 10.10 -4.03
C ASN A 118 15.75 9.36 -5.14
N GLY A 119 16.07 8.10 -5.42
CA GLY A 119 15.36 7.26 -6.40
C GLY A 119 15.66 7.60 -7.87
N SER A 120 16.85 8.14 -8.15
CA SER A 120 17.32 8.50 -9.49
C SER A 120 17.94 7.33 -10.27
N ALA A 121 18.01 6.15 -9.67
CA ALA A 121 18.72 4.96 -10.14
C ALA A 121 20.25 5.13 -10.21
N THR A 122 20.81 6.18 -9.60
CA THR A 122 22.26 6.44 -9.58
C THR A 122 22.70 6.96 -8.21
N PHE A 123 23.88 6.55 -7.75
CA PHE A 123 24.45 7.08 -6.51
C PHE A 123 25.39 8.26 -6.79
N THR A 124 24.96 9.46 -6.42
CA THR A 124 25.68 10.72 -6.69
C THR A 124 25.71 11.64 -5.46
N GLY A 125 26.36 12.81 -5.60
CA GLY A 125 26.32 13.84 -4.57
C GLY A 125 24.91 14.37 -4.27
N LEU A 126 23.95 14.20 -5.20
CA LEU A 126 22.56 14.61 -4.97
C LEU A 126 21.89 13.76 -3.89
N ASP A 127 22.23 12.49 -3.77
CA ASP A 127 21.72 11.59 -2.73
C ASP A 127 22.18 12.02 -1.34
N VAL A 128 23.39 12.55 -1.24
CA VAL A 128 23.89 13.15 0.00
C VAL A 128 23.04 14.35 0.38
N THR A 129 22.78 15.26 -0.57
CA THR A 129 21.97 16.45 -0.30
C THR A 129 20.52 16.10 0.02
N TYR A 130 19.97 15.08 -0.64
CA TYR A 130 18.64 14.55 -0.38
C TYR A 130 18.55 13.96 1.04
N SER A 131 19.53 13.14 1.43
CA SER A 131 19.61 12.54 2.76
C SER A 131 19.65 13.61 3.85
N VAL A 132 20.47 14.67 3.68
CA VAL A 132 20.51 15.81 4.61
C VAL A 132 19.16 16.53 4.67
N ARG A 133 18.52 16.75 3.53
CA ARG A 133 17.19 17.40 3.47
C ARG A 133 16.14 16.55 4.18
N TYR A 134 16.15 15.24 3.98
CA TYR A 134 15.29 14.29 4.68
C TYR A 134 15.45 14.40 6.21
N PHE A 135 16.68 14.32 6.73
CA PHE A 135 16.93 14.45 8.17
C PHE A 135 16.58 15.83 8.75
N LYS A 136 16.39 16.85 7.90
CA LYS A 136 15.90 18.18 8.27
C LYS A 136 14.38 18.31 8.18
N GLY A 137 13.64 17.21 8.01
CA GLY A 137 12.17 17.19 7.89
C GLY A 137 11.66 17.32 6.46
N GLY A 138 12.52 17.05 5.47
CA GLY A 138 12.10 16.95 4.07
C GLY A 138 11.33 15.66 3.75
N PRO A 139 10.98 15.44 2.47
CA PRO A 139 10.32 14.21 2.02
C PRO A 139 11.17 12.97 2.36
N HIS A 140 10.49 11.91 2.77
CA HIS A 140 11.09 10.59 2.95
C HIS A 140 11.67 10.02 1.64
N PRO A 141 12.73 9.20 1.68
CA PRO A 141 13.21 8.47 0.51
C PRO A 141 12.09 7.66 -0.16
N PRO A 142 12.03 7.65 -1.51
CA PRO A 142 10.96 7.01 -2.25
C PRO A 142 11.03 5.47 -2.18
N TYR A 143 12.22 4.94 -1.92
CA TYR A 143 12.43 3.50 -1.78
C TYR A 143 12.57 3.14 -0.30
N SER A 144 11.57 2.40 0.20
CA SER A 144 11.61 1.77 1.51
C SER A 144 11.35 0.29 1.39
N CYS A 145 12.10 -0.52 2.12
CA CYS A 145 11.95 -1.97 2.13
C CYS A 145 12.00 -2.48 3.58
N GLU A 146 11.19 -3.49 3.90
CA GLU A 146 11.17 -4.09 5.23
C GLU A 146 12.23 -5.21 5.29
N CYS A 147 13.45 -4.91 5.72
CA CYS A 147 14.53 -5.91 5.82
C CYS A 147 14.53 -6.69 7.14
N THR A 148 13.92 -6.14 8.18
CA THR A 148 13.74 -6.80 9.48
C THR A 148 12.37 -6.42 10.03
N PRO A 149 11.64 -7.32 10.72
CA PRO A 149 10.29 -7.03 11.16
C PRO A 149 10.22 -5.86 12.15
N GLY A 150 9.40 -4.87 11.84
CA GLY A 150 8.94 -3.84 12.77
C GLY A 150 9.38 -2.41 12.45
N ASN A 151 10.07 -2.16 11.34
CA ASN A 151 10.52 -0.82 10.95
C ASN A 151 10.57 -0.64 9.43
N THR A 152 9.95 0.43 8.92
CA THR A 152 10.15 0.84 7.52
C THR A 152 11.57 1.37 7.32
N TRP A 153 12.40 0.64 6.57
CA TRP A 153 13.80 1.01 6.35
C TRP A 153 13.99 1.71 5.00
N TYR A 154 14.72 2.83 5.00
CA TYR A 154 15.18 3.50 3.78
C TYR A 154 16.48 2.87 3.30
N VAL A 155 16.36 1.65 2.77
CA VAL A 155 17.49 0.76 2.49
C VAL A 155 18.49 1.30 1.48
N SER A 156 18.05 2.11 0.53
CA SER A 156 18.97 2.75 -0.42
C SER A 156 19.84 3.81 0.23
N GLY A 157 19.44 4.33 1.39
CA GLY A 157 20.22 5.29 2.18
C GLY A 157 21.24 4.65 3.12
N ASP A 158 21.10 3.37 3.48
CA ASP A 158 22.10 2.66 4.28
C ASP A 158 23.29 2.28 3.41
N VAL A 159 24.39 3.00 3.59
CA VAL A 159 25.63 2.81 2.82
C VAL A 159 26.79 2.33 3.68
N ASN A 160 26.56 2.15 4.98
CA ASN A 160 27.56 1.65 5.91
C ASN A 160 27.28 0.21 6.39
N GLY A 161 26.18 -0.40 5.91
CA GLY A 161 25.80 -1.77 6.20
C GLY A 161 25.25 -1.98 7.61
N SER A 162 24.76 -0.92 8.25
CA SER A 162 24.23 -0.98 9.62
C SER A 162 22.80 -1.52 9.69
N CYS A 163 22.15 -1.70 8.55
CA CYS A 163 20.71 -1.93 8.42
C CYS A 163 19.90 -0.83 9.08
N THR A 164 20.41 0.40 9.12
CA THR A 164 19.72 1.60 9.61
C THR A 164 20.05 2.80 8.73
N PHE A 165 19.12 3.75 8.56
CA PHE A 165 19.41 4.99 7.83
C PHE A 165 19.47 6.18 8.79
N SER A 166 20.66 6.75 8.94
CA SER A 166 20.99 7.79 9.91
C SER A 166 21.96 8.84 9.37
N GLY A 167 22.33 9.82 10.20
CA GLY A 167 23.38 10.78 9.86
C GLY A 167 24.78 10.15 9.68
N LEU A 168 25.00 8.92 10.17
CA LEU A 168 26.25 8.20 9.95
C LEU A 168 26.39 7.77 8.49
N ASP A 169 25.29 7.41 7.84
CA ASP A 169 25.24 7.08 6.42
C ASP A 169 25.60 8.28 5.57
N VAL A 170 25.07 9.46 5.89
CA VAL A 170 25.44 10.72 5.22
C VAL A 170 26.94 10.97 5.31
N THR A 171 27.52 10.76 6.50
CA THR A 171 28.97 10.93 6.71
C THR A 171 29.77 9.91 5.89
N TYR A 172 29.28 8.67 5.79
CA TYR A 172 29.87 7.62 4.97
C TYR A 172 29.79 7.95 3.48
N MET A 173 28.64 8.42 2.97
CA MET A 173 28.48 8.84 1.57
C MET A 173 29.49 9.95 1.22
N VAL A 174 29.63 10.97 2.08
CA VAL A 174 30.61 12.05 1.87
C VAL A 174 32.03 11.51 1.84
N ARG A 175 32.37 10.56 2.74
CA ARG A 175 33.68 9.91 2.76
C ARG A 175 33.93 9.12 1.47
N TYR A 176 32.94 8.39 0.97
CA TYR A 176 33.02 7.67 -0.30
C TYR A 176 33.35 8.61 -1.47
N PHE A 177 32.59 9.70 -1.63
CA PHE A 177 32.86 10.68 -2.70
C PHE A 177 34.19 11.42 -2.57
N LYS A 178 34.83 11.36 -1.39
CA LYS A 178 36.20 11.86 -1.17
C LYS A 178 37.29 10.81 -1.42
N GLY A 179 36.96 9.65 -1.99
CA GLY A 179 37.89 8.55 -2.27
C GLY A 179 37.98 7.49 -1.18
N GLY A 180 36.96 7.38 -0.33
CA GLY A 180 36.85 6.33 0.69
C GLY A 180 36.46 4.95 0.13
N ALA A 181 36.17 4.01 1.04
CA ALA A 181 35.63 2.70 0.68
C ALA A 181 34.25 2.83 0.00
N GLY A 182 33.93 1.88 -0.87
CA GLY A 182 32.63 1.80 -1.56
C GLY A 182 31.45 1.57 -0.59
N PRO A 183 30.23 1.94 -0.99
CA PRO A 183 29.04 1.78 -0.16
C PRO A 183 28.74 0.30 0.11
N ILE A 184 28.23 0.02 1.30
CA ILE A 184 27.93 -1.31 1.82
C ILE A 184 26.42 -1.42 2.03
N ALA A 185 25.79 -2.41 1.39
CA ALA A 185 24.38 -2.74 1.60
C ALA A 185 24.12 -3.36 2.96
N CYS A 186 22.88 -3.27 3.45
CA CYS A 186 22.43 -4.00 4.63
C CYS A 186 22.54 -5.52 4.38
N PRO A 187 23.28 -6.29 5.21
CA PRO A 187 23.41 -7.73 5.03
C PRO A 187 22.09 -8.52 5.11
N SER A 188 21.07 -7.96 5.77
CA SER A 188 19.73 -8.56 5.89
C SER A 188 18.87 -8.35 4.64
N CYS A 189 19.27 -7.48 3.71
CA CYS A 189 18.61 -7.25 2.43
C CYS A 189 19.62 -6.83 1.35
N PRO A 190 20.41 -7.81 0.85
CA PRO A 190 21.39 -7.58 -0.21
C PRO A 190 20.73 -7.30 -1.57
#